data_AF-A0A411G809-F1
#
_entry.id   AF-A0A411G809-F1
#
_cell.length_a   1.000
_cell.length_b   1.000
_cell.length_c   1.000
_cell.angle_alpha   90.00
_cell.angle_beta   90.00
_cell.angle_gamma   90.00
#
_symmetry.space_group_name_H-M   'P 1'
#
loop_
_entity.id
_entity.type
_entity.pdbx_description
1 polymer ?
#
loop_
_entity_poly.entity_id
_entity_poly.type
_entity_poly.pdbx_seq_one_letter_code
_entity_poly.pdbx_strand_id
1 'polypeptide(L)'
;FFFFFFSSYYSKKRMYLLSFIMLIVILVGIWFAYTSFRKNKIGTTKELTVQERIDKIRTAIKDPKTKLSSNQQNKITTYKNSELDIEKEYKDWNNTSKMLSVMCLDGCKFLEYHLIKNEPVGLKIADVMVTKLLEKLGPIEGEVIEVNPWKANWYETSIILTYFLALYVYIGTNKDLIEGSKKQILRIVPSVGVTLKKTLSELNLLKASVSRLCVTYLTPEKFRKDITSAKFIELKNFMNLKHIKDDTVQDGYYDDGSVILKGFATYERLETTLGFYESAYRGMDLPTNIKDLAVKIFPKLTHPNIQYYPLGLLRNNKDRIARSWPWTSSNTEINLIPFIGLGVFKCPEFMFFVRVQKPYIHPHNTGILELTAGCIQIRRIFRKDKTYPRYLTTDNLKDEPGVLSKANKTVCTLTGQGDFYCSNVSSFIGCIDDLMFWKNSYKFNELFGDVTITEAGVISVSGFQARYEIKNKTNDAFKFRYTDSEMKHCYTAPGSSQGFIDVPKGTKEFTWTMADQVIDYKITLIAKGMTFDMTSKNKKYKVETIDGDNDPYVVTCGSTIVLGSSSSRIPSEINYKGILYNRNSKTMMYEN
;
A
#
# COMPACT_ATOMS: atom_id res chain seq x y z
N PHE A 1 50.33 31.60 9.21
CA PHE A 1 51.39 32.46 8.65
C PHE A 1 51.63 33.74 9.45
N PHE A 2 50.62 34.36 10.10
CA PHE A 2 50.79 35.62 10.84
C PHE A 2 51.41 35.54 12.25
N PHE A 3 51.64 34.33 12.80
CA PHE A 3 52.11 34.17 14.19
C PHE A 3 53.63 34.09 14.36
N PHE A 4 54.41 34.01 13.29
CA PHE A 4 55.85 33.76 13.38
C PHE A 4 56.74 35.01 13.42
N PHE A 5 56.19 36.20 13.20
CA PHE A 5 57.01 37.44 13.07
C PHE A 5 57.07 38.35 14.30
N PHE A 6 56.38 38.05 15.40
CA PHE A 6 56.29 38.96 16.56
C PHE A 6 57.00 38.49 17.85
N SER A 7 57.77 37.40 17.81
CA SER A 7 58.37 36.80 19.03
C SER A 7 59.61 37.53 19.59
N SER A 8 60.23 38.45 18.83
CA SER A 8 61.56 38.97 19.21
C SER A 8 61.58 40.26 20.06
N TYR A 9 60.45 40.90 20.37
CA TYR A 9 60.49 42.24 20.98
C TYR A 9 59.47 42.54 22.09
N TYR A 10 58.69 41.55 22.53
CA TYR A 10 57.64 41.76 23.55
C TYR A 10 57.80 40.82 24.74
N SER A 11 57.88 41.39 25.95
CA SER A 11 57.85 40.66 27.23
C SER A 11 56.74 39.59 27.22
N LYS A 12 57.04 38.39 27.74
CA LYS A 12 56.09 37.24 27.79
C LYS A 12 54.69 37.66 28.27
N LYS A 13 54.57 38.59 29.22
CA LYS A 13 53.28 39.13 29.70
C LYS A 13 52.45 39.81 28.60
N ARG A 14 53.08 40.56 27.69
CA ARG A 14 52.38 41.23 26.58
C ARG A 14 51.93 40.24 25.49
N MET A 15 52.69 39.17 25.25
CA MET A 15 52.23 38.10 24.36
C MET A 15 51.02 37.37 24.92
N TYR A 16 50.99 37.05 26.22
CA TYR A 16 49.82 36.42 26.83
C TYR A 16 48.58 37.32 26.76
N LEU A 17 48.75 38.63 26.99
CA LEU A 17 47.66 39.59 26.86
C LEU A 17 47.13 39.69 25.43
N LEU A 18 48.02 39.74 24.43
CA LEU A 18 47.64 39.76 23.01
C LEU A 18 46.93 38.47 22.57
N SER A 19 47.42 37.30 23.00
CA SER A 19 46.76 36.02 22.73
C SER A 19 45.39 35.92 23.40
N PHE A 20 45.24 36.45 24.61
CA PHE A 20 43.96 36.48 25.31
C PHE A 20 42.94 37.42 24.65
N ILE A 21 43.38 38.61 24.21
CA ILE A 21 42.55 39.54 23.45
C ILE A 21 42.13 38.89 22.12
N MET A 22 43.05 38.21 21.42
CA MET A 22 42.74 37.54 20.17
C MET A 22 41.73 36.41 20.36
N LEU A 23 41.83 35.65 21.45
CA LEU A 23 40.85 34.62 21.82
C LEU A 23 39.46 35.23 22.05
N ILE A 24 39.38 36.35 22.77
CA ILE A 24 38.11 37.06 22.99
C ILE A 24 37.52 37.54 21.66
N VAL A 25 38.33 38.11 20.77
CA VAL A 25 37.88 38.57 19.44
C VAL A 25 37.35 37.40 18.61
N ILE A 26 38.01 36.23 18.65
CA ILE A 26 37.54 35.01 17.96
C ILE A 26 36.22 34.53 18.56
N LEU A 27 36.10 34.47 19.89
CA LEU A 27 34.86 34.04 20.56
C LEU A 27 33.69 34.98 20.29
N VAL A 28 33.92 36.29 20.29
CA VAL A 28 32.93 37.31 19.92
C VAL A 28 32.57 37.17 18.44
N GLY A 29 33.54 36.93 17.56
CA GLY A 29 33.30 36.67 16.14
C GLY A 29 32.47 35.41 15.88
N ILE A 30 32.75 34.31 16.60
CA ILE A 30 31.95 33.07 16.56
C ILE A 30 30.54 33.32 17.08
N TRP A 31 30.38 34.10 18.15
CA TRP A 31 29.07 34.45 18.69
C TRP A 31 28.26 35.34 17.73
N PHE A 32 28.89 36.33 17.08
CA PHE A 32 28.27 37.13 16.02
C PHE A 32 27.93 36.29 14.79
N ALA A 33 28.82 35.38 14.38
CA ALA A 33 28.54 34.45 13.29
C ALA A 33 27.37 33.52 13.63
N TYR A 34 27.32 32.97 14.85
CA TYR A 34 26.24 32.12 15.33
C TYR A 34 24.90 32.87 15.41
N THR A 35 24.90 34.10 15.92
CA THR A 35 23.68 34.93 16.01
C THR A 35 23.21 35.45 14.65
N SER A 36 24.12 35.83 13.75
CA SER A 36 23.80 36.13 12.34
C SER A 36 23.31 34.90 11.58
N PHE A 37 23.92 33.74 11.79
CA PHE A 37 23.45 32.48 11.18
C PHE A 37 22.09 32.08 11.74
N ARG A 38 21.83 32.30 13.03
CA ARG A 38 20.51 32.08 13.65
C ARG A 38 19.48 33.09 13.17
N LYS A 39 19.84 34.38 12.99
CA LYS A 39 18.97 35.41 12.39
C LYS A 39 18.71 35.18 10.90
N ASN A 40 19.68 34.69 10.13
CA ASN A 40 19.51 34.38 8.70
C ASN A 40 18.83 33.03 8.46
N LYS A 41 18.93 32.07 9.39
CA LYS A 41 18.15 30.82 9.36
C LYS A 41 16.73 30.99 9.92
N ILE A 42 16.53 32.02 10.76
CA ILE A 42 15.25 32.67 11.00
C ILE A 42 15.12 33.83 9.97
N GLY A 43 15.47 33.57 8.71
CA GLY A 43 14.81 34.29 7.63
C GLY A 43 13.33 34.13 7.91
N THR A 44 12.66 35.25 8.19
CA THR A 44 11.24 35.31 8.54
C THR A 44 10.47 34.49 7.50
N THR A 45 10.19 33.23 7.82
CA THR A 45 9.16 32.47 7.13
C THR A 45 7.92 33.26 7.42
N LYS A 46 7.51 34.09 6.45
CA LYS A 46 6.30 34.90 6.51
C LYS A 46 5.22 34.01 7.09
N GLU A 47 4.74 34.34 8.29
CA GLU A 47 3.71 33.54 8.91
C GLU A 47 2.48 33.60 8.04
N LEU A 48 2.01 32.44 7.58
CA LEU A 48 0.85 32.38 6.70
C LEU A 48 -0.36 32.94 7.44
N THR A 49 -1.05 33.87 6.78
CA THR A 49 -2.38 34.34 7.18
C THR A 49 -3.37 33.18 7.22
N VAL A 50 -4.49 33.36 7.94
CA VAL A 50 -5.56 32.35 8.00
C VAL A 50 -6.07 32.00 6.60
N GLN A 51 -6.20 32.99 5.71
CA GLN A 51 -6.67 32.77 4.34
C GLN A 51 -5.65 31.97 3.51
N GLU A 52 -4.36 32.32 3.56
CA GLU A 52 -3.30 31.56 2.88
C GLU A 52 -3.27 30.08 3.34
N ARG A 53 -3.49 29.84 4.64
CA ARG A 53 -3.61 28.47 5.19
C ARG A 53 -4.84 27.74 4.66
N ILE A 54 -5.98 28.42 4.60
CA ILE A 54 -7.23 27.87 4.04
C ILE A 54 -7.02 27.47 2.57
N ASP A 55 -6.47 28.36 1.76
CA ASP A 55 -6.27 28.14 0.33
C ASP A 55 -5.27 27.01 0.06
N LYS A 56 -4.24 26.89 0.91
CA LYS A 56 -3.28 25.79 0.84
C LYS A 56 -3.95 24.43 1.07
N ILE A 57 -4.78 24.30 2.10
CA ILE A 57 -5.51 23.06 2.38
C ILE A 57 -6.55 22.77 1.30
N ARG A 58 -7.33 23.77 0.87
CA ARG A 58 -8.28 23.65 -0.25
C ARG A 58 -7.60 23.10 -1.50
N THR A 59 -6.43 23.63 -1.84
CA THR A 59 -5.64 23.18 -2.99
C THR A 59 -5.20 21.73 -2.81
N ALA A 60 -4.74 21.36 -1.61
CA ALA A 60 -4.24 20.02 -1.33
C ALA A 60 -5.34 18.95 -1.39
N ILE A 61 -6.53 19.23 -0.85
CA ILE A 61 -7.65 18.26 -0.78
C ILE A 61 -8.51 18.20 -2.05
N LYS A 62 -8.28 19.10 -3.02
CA LYS A 62 -9.03 19.15 -4.27
C LYS A 62 -8.71 17.93 -5.13
N ASP A 63 -9.69 17.04 -5.32
CA ASP A 63 -9.59 15.88 -6.21
C ASP A 63 -10.42 16.09 -7.48
N PRO A 64 -9.81 16.41 -8.64
CA PRO A 64 -10.54 16.65 -9.89
C PRO A 64 -11.45 15.49 -10.34
N LYS A 65 -11.24 14.28 -9.81
CA LYS A 65 -12.01 13.08 -10.16
C LYS A 65 -13.28 12.89 -9.32
N THR A 66 -13.56 13.72 -8.33
CA THR A 66 -14.78 13.60 -7.54
C THR A 66 -16.01 13.62 -8.45
N LYS A 67 -16.81 12.56 -8.33
CA LYS A 67 -18.11 12.41 -8.97
C LYS A 67 -19.14 12.07 -7.90
N LEU A 68 -20.35 12.58 -8.10
CA LEU A 68 -21.50 12.21 -7.29
C LEU A 68 -22.10 10.90 -7.80
N SER A 69 -22.48 10.02 -6.89
CA SER A 69 -23.30 8.84 -7.21
C SER A 69 -24.69 9.25 -7.71
N SER A 70 -25.42 8.34 -8.37
CA SER A 70 -26.79 8.63 -8.83
C SER A 70 -27.71 9.07 -7.69
N ASN A 71 -27.57 8.47 -6.50
CA ASN A 71 -28.33 8.88 -5.32
C ASN A 71 -28.00 10.32 -4.89
N GLN A 72 -26.71 10.67 -4.84
CA GLN A 72 -26.28 12.03 -4.49
C GLN A 72 -26.71 13.07 -5.53
N GLN A 73 -26.70 12.70 -6.82
CA GLN A 73 -27.22 13.56 -7.90
C GLN A 73 -28.73 13.78 -7.73
N ASN A 74 -29.49 12.72 -7.41
CA ASN A 74 -30.92 12.84 -7.14
C ASN A 74 -31.19 13.80 -5.97
N LYS A 75 -30.40 13.75 -4.89
CA LYS A 75 -30.52 14.68 -3.76
C LYS A 75 -30.28 16.14 -4.16
N ILE A 76 -29.30 16.41 -5.02
CA ILE A 76 -29.09 17.74 -5.58
C ILE A 76 -30.30 18.19 -6.41
N THR A 77 -30.84 17.31 -7.26
CA THR A 77 -32.02 17.61 -8.07
C THR A 77 -33.25 17.87 -7.21
N THR A 78 -33.47 17.06 -6.17
CA THR A 78 -34.54 17.27 -5.20
C THR A 78 -34.39 18.62 -4.53
N TYR A 79 -33.20 18.96 -3.99
CA TYR A 79 -32.96 20.24 -3.34
C TYR A 79 -33.20 21.45 -4.27
N LYS A 80 -32.88 21.32 -5.56
CA LYS A 80 -33.17 22.37 -6.56
C LYS A 80 -34.67 22.60 -6.76
N ASN A 81 -35.49 21.56 -6.61
CA ASN A 81 -36.92 21.60 -6.88
C ASN A 81 -37.77 21.86 -5.62
N SER A 82 -37.27 21.48 -4.44
CA SER A 82 -37.92 21.61 -3.13
C SER A 82 -36.86 21.50 -2.04
N GLU A 83 -37.02 22.13 -0.87
CA GLU A 83 -36.06 21.94 0.24
C GLU A 83 -35.88 20.44 0.57
N LEU A 84 -34.63 20.01 0.76
CA LEU A 84 -34.33 18.62 1.15
C LEU A 84 -34.58 18.46 2.65
N ASP A 85 -35.56 17.65 2.99
CA ASP A 85 -35.78 17.21 4.37
C ASP A 85 -34.71 16.17 4.77
N ILE A 86 -33.69 16.64 5.48
CA ILE A 86 -32.58 15.81 5.98
C ILE A 86 -33.06 14.72 6.94
N GLU A 87 -34.09 14.99 7.75
CA GLU A 87 -34.58 14.01 8.73
C GLU A 87 -35.28 12.84 8.05
N LYS A 88 -36.02 13.12 6.96
CA LYS A 88 -36.61 12.09 6.12
C LYS A 88 -35.58 11.34 5.28
N GLU A 89 -34.67 12.05 4.62
CA GLU A 89 -33.66 11.45 3.73
C GLU A 89 -32.67 10.56 4.48
N TYR A 90 -32.27 10.99 5.69
CA TYR A 90 -31.34 10.28 6.54
C TYR A 90 -32.03 9.80 7.81
N LYS A 91 -33.17 9.12 7.66
CA LYS A 91 -33.94 8.58 8.79
C LYS A 91 -33.01 7.89 9.80
N ASP A 92 -33.18 8.20 11.09
CA ASP A 92 -32.40 7.67 12.21
C ASP A 92 -30.91 8.06 12.24
N TRP A 93 -30.49 9.11 11.51
CA TRP A 93 -29.12 9.66 11.59
C TRP A 93 -28.73 10.08 13.02
N ASN A 94 -29.72 10.50 13.81
CA ASN A 94 -29.54 10.98 15.19
C ASN A 94 -29.53 9.85 16.24
N ASN A 95 -29.79 8.60 15.81
CA ASN A 95 -29.91 7.43 16.69
C ASN A 95 -29.02 6.25 16.25
N THR A 96 -28.54 6.21 15.00
CA THR A 96 -27.76 5.07 14.47
C THR A 96 -26.44 5.50 13.85
N SER A 97 -25.37 4.73 14.11
CA SER A 97 -24.03 5.02 13.59
C SER A 97 -23.95 4.88 12.06
N LYS A 98 -24.69 3.92 11.50
CA LYS A 98 -24.76 3.68 10.06
C LYS A 98 -25.32 4.90 9.32
N MET A 99 -26.45 5.46 9.76
CA MET A 99 -27.06 6.59 9.07
C MET A 99 -26.30 7.89 9.31
N LEU A 100 -25.70 8.08 10.49
CA LEU A 100 -24.72 9.15 10.72
C LEU A 100 -23.57 9.08 9.70
N SER A 101 -23.01 7.88 9.50
CA SER A 101 -21.92 7.67 8.53
C SER A 101 -22.32 8.03 7.11
N VAL A 102 -23.50 7.56 6.68
CA VAL A 102 -24.03 7.84 5.33
C VAL A 102 -24.23 9.34 5.13
N MET A 103 -24.86 10.02 6.10
CA MET A 103 -25.08 11.46 6.05
C MET A 103 -23.78 12.26 5.98
N CYS A 104 -22.82 11.97 6.86
CA CYS A 104 -21.53 12.66 6.87
C CYS A 104 -20.72 12.41 5.59
N LEU A 105 -20.70 11.18 5.06
CA LEU A 105 -19.98 10.86 3.83
C LEU A 105 -20.62 11.52 2.60
N ASP A 106 -21.96 11.61 2.54
CA ASP A 106 -22.66 12.39 1.52
C ASP A 106 -22.33 13.89 1.65
N GLY A 107 -22.33 14.43 2.87
CA GLY A 107 -21.91 15.80 3.17
C GLY A 107 -20.49 16.11 2.66
N CYS A 108 -19.52 15.23 2.93
CA CYS A 108 -18.17 15.33 2.38
C CYS A 108 -18.20 15.41 0.85
N LYS A 109 -18.97 14.54 0.19
CA LYS A 109 -19.07 14.50 -1.28
C LYS A 109 -19.70 15.77 -1.86
N PHE A 110 -20.69 16.34 -1.20
CA PHE A 110 -21.28 17.61 -1.62
C PHE A 110 -20.30 18.78 -1.51
N LEU A 111 -19.51 18.84 -0.43
CA LEU A 111 -18.47 19.84 -0.25
C LEU A 111 -17.33 19.68 -1.27
N GLU A 112 -16.84 18.46 -1.49
CA GLU A 112 -15.83 18.17 -2.51
C GLU A 112 -16.34 18.58 -3.91
N TYR A 113 -17.59 18.23 -4.23
CA TYR A 113 -18.21 18.60 -5.50
C TYR A 113 -18.32 20.12 -5.67
N HIS A 114 -18.74 20.85 -4.62
CA HIS A 114 -18.75 22.31 -4.62
C HIS A 114 -17.35 22.90 -4.86
N LEU A 115 -16.33 22.40 -4.16
CA LEU A 115 -14.94 22.86 -4.30
C LEU A 115 -14.39 22.72 -5.74
N ILE A 116 -14.86 21.72 -6.49
CA ILE A 116 -14.36 21.43 -7.84
C ILE A 116 -15.20 22.09 -8.92
N LYS A 117 -16.52 22.04 -8.79
CA LYS A 117 -17.47 22.50 -9.82
C LYS A 117 -18.01 23.90 -9.55
N ASN A 118 -17.73 24.47 -8.38
CA ASN A 118 -18.29 25.74 -7.91
C ASN A 118 -19.84 25.73 -7.92
N GLU A 119 -20.44 24.58 -7.61
CA GLU A 119 -21.89 24.36 -7.62
C GLU A 119 -22.49 24.69 -6.24
N PRO A 120 -23.25 25.80 -6.07
CA PRO A 120 -23.66 26.28 -4.75
C PRO A 120 -24.62 25.35 -4.01
N VAL A 121 -25.37 24.51 -4.74
CA VAL A 121 -26.39 23.63 -4.15
C VAL A 121 -25.77 22.59 -3.22
N GLY A 122 -24.61 22.03 -3.57
CA GLY A 122 -23.91 21.07 -2.71
C GLY A 122 -23.52 21.68 -1.37
N LEU A 123 -23.04 22.93 -1.38
CA LEU A 123 -22.73 23.67 -0.17
C LEU A 123 -23.99 23.91 0.67
N LYS A 124 -25.09 24.37 0.06
CA LYS A 124 -26.35 24.60 0.80
C LYS A 124 -26.88 23.33 1.49
N ILE A 125 -26.81 22.17 0.83
CA ILE A 125 -27.18 20.89 1.46
C ILE A 125 -26.26 20.60 2.66
N ALA A 126 -24.96 20.81 2.51
CA ALA A 126 -24.00 20.62 3.59
C ALA A 126 -24.25 21.57 4.78
N ASP A 127 -24.61 22.83 4.54
CA ASP A 127 -24.98 23.80 5.59
C ASP A 127 -26.14 23.26 6.45
N VAL A 128 -27.19 22.71 5.82
CA VAL A 128 -28.35 22.13 6.54
C VAL A 128 -27.90 20.92 7.37
N MET A 129 -27.08 20.03 6.81
CA MET A 129 -26.55 18.87 7.53
C MET A 129 -25.70 19.27 8.73
N VAL A 130 -24.79 20.23 8.57
CA VAL A 130 -23.92 20.73 9.65
C VAL A 130 -24.77 21.39 10.73
N THR A 131 -25.78 22.18 10.37
CA THR A 131 -26.71 22.79 11.33
C THR A 131 -27.34 21.73 12.24
N LYS A 132 -27.94 20.69 11.66
CA LYS A 132 -28.55 19.58 12.41
C LYS A 132 -27.55 18.83 13.29
N LEU A 133 -26.33 18.60 12.79
CA LEU A 133 -25.27 17.96 13.56
C LEU A 133 -24.85 18.80 14.78
N LEU A 134 -24.69 20.12 14.59
CA LEU A 134 -24.31 21.03 15.67
C LEU A 134 -25.45 21.17 16.70
N GLU A 135 -26.70 21.24 16.27
CA GLU A 135 -27.88 21.20 17.16
C GLU A 135 -27.88 19.95 18.03
N LYS A 136 -27.65 18.76 17.44
CA LYS A 136 -27.61 17.49 18.17
C LYS A 136 -26.44 17.38 19.15
N LEU A 137 -25.29 17.98 18.83
CA LEU A 137 -24.11 18.02 19.71
C LEU A 137 -24.29 18.98 20.90
N GLY A 138 -25.28 19.88 20.83
CA GLY A 138 -25.65 20.81 21.89
C GLY A 138 -24.68 21.99 22.08
N PRO A 139 -25.12 23.04 22.80
CA PRO A 139 -24.32 24.24 23.09
C PRO A 139 -23.10 23.94 23.98
N ILE A 140 -22.17 24.90 23.97
CA ILE A 140 -20.76 24.73 24.31
C ILE A 140 -20.45 25.42 25.64
N GLU A 141 -20.15 24.66 26.68
CA GLU A 141 -19.24 25.10 27.75
C GLU A 141 -18.31 23.95 28.16
N GLY A 142 -17.00 24.24 28.18
CA GLY A 142 -15.98 23.55 28.99
C GLY A 142 -15.64 22.08 28.76
N GLU A 143 -16.49 21.27 28.12
CA GLU A 143 -16.41 19.81 28.26
C GLU A 143 -15.95 19.10 26.99
N VAL A 144 -14.90 18.29 27.16
CA VAL A 144 -14.52 17.23 26.23
C VAL A 144 -15.70 16.27 26.10
N ILE A 145 -16.01 15.82 24.89
CA ILE A 145 -17.02 14.77 24.73
C ILE A 145 -16.37 13.46 25.18
N GLU A 146 -16.80 12.96 26.33
CA GLU A 146 -16.25 11.73 26.93
C GLU A 146 -17.05 10.48 26.52
N VAL A 147 -18.33 10.66 26.20
CA VAL A 147 -19.27 9.59 25.82
C VAL A 147 -19.87 9.91 24.46
N ASN A 148 -20.00 8.89 23.60
CA ASN A 148 -20.53 9.07 22.26
C ASN A 148 -22.01 9.55 22.29
N PRO A 149 -22.34 10.75 21.76
CA PRO A 149 -23.71 11.28 21.79
C PRO A 149 -24.74 10.43 21.02
N TRP A 150 -24.28 9.58 20.09
CA TRP A 150 -25.14 8.70 19.29
C TRP A 150 -25.28 7.28 19.86
N LYS A 151 -24.73 7.00 21.06
CA LYS A 151 -24.54 5.62 21.57
C LYS A 151 -23.90 4.69 20.52
N ALA A 152 -23.17 5.29 19.59
CA ALA A 152 -22.62 4.67 18.39
C ALA A 152 -21.22 4.11 18.68
N ASN A 153 -20.71 3.33 17.73
CA ASN A 153 -19.28 3.07 17.67
C ASN A 153 -18.52 4.40 17.58
N TRP A 154 -17.41 4.50 18.32
CA TRP A 154 -16.59 5.71 18.42
C TRP A 154 -16.06 6.17 17.06
N TYR A 155 -15.87 5.22 16.13
CA TYR A 155 -15.28 5.49 14.82
C TYR A 155 -16.10 6.51 14.02
N GLU A 156 -17.41 6.38 13.98
CA GLU A 156 -18.30 7.26 13.21
C GLU A 156 -18.22 8.70 13.72
N THR A 157 -18.22 8.89 15.04
CA THR A 157 -18.14 10.20 15.68
C THR A 157 -16.73 10.80 15.60
N SER A 158 -15.69 10.02 15.94
CA SER A 158 -14.32 10.51 16.04
C SER A 158 -13.62 10.67 14.70
N ILE A 159 -14.04 9.94 13.66
CA ILE A 159 -13.37 9.88 12.36
C ILE A 159 -14.26 10.41 11.24
N ILE A 160 -15.49 9.91 11.08
CA ILE A 160 -16.33 10.25 9.91
C ILE A 160 -16.96 11.64 10.09
N LEU A 161 -17.56 11.90 11.24
CA LEU A 161 -18.14 13.21 11.57
C LEU A 161 -17.07 14.30 11.59
N THR A 162 -15.94 14.07 12.28
CA THR A 162 -14.85 15.06 12.32
C THR A 162 -14.24 15.31 10.94
N TYR A 163 -14.20 14.32 10.06
CA TYR A 163 -13.81 14.50 8.66
C TYR A 163 -14.75 15.48 7.95
N PHE A 164 -16.07 15.26 8.04
CA PHE A 164 -17.06 16.15 7.40
C PHE A 164 -16.97 17.57 7.95
N LEU A 165 -16.93 17.74 9.26
CA LEU A 165 -16.78 19.05 9.89
C LEU A 165 -15.45 19.72 9.51
N ALA A 166 -14.35 18.96 9.39
CA ALA A 166 -13.06 19.51 8.99
C ALA A 166 -13.09 20.01 7.54
N LEU A 167 -13.71 19.28 6.61
CA LEU A 167 -13.94 19.78 5.25
C LEU A 167 -14.76 21.06 5.27
N TYR A 168 -15.82 21.10 6.07
CA TYR A 168 -16.70 22.26 6.17
C TYR A 168 -15.97 23.51 6.66
N VAL A 169 -15.05 23.38 7.64
CA VAL A 169 -14.22 24.50 8.12
C VAL A 169 -13.44 25.18 6.99
N TYR A 170 -13.03 24.43 5.98
CA TYR A 170 -12.27 24.96 4.85
C TYR A 170 -13.14 25.35 3.67
N ILE A 171 -14.26 24.67 3.41
CA ILE A 171 -15.07 24.89 2.19
C ILE A 171 -16.29 25.77 2.46
N GLY A 172 -16.84 25.73 3.67
CA GLY A 172 -18.04 26.44 4.05
C GLY A 172 -17.89 27.96 4.01
N THR A 173 -19.03 28.65 3.94
CA THR A 173 -19.10 30.12 3.91
C THR A 173 -19.83 30.71 5.12
N ASN A 174 -20.67 29.93 5.82
CA ASN A 174 -21.36 30.38 7.02
C ASN A 174 -20.40 30.39 8.24
N LYS A 175 -20.09 31.58 8.75
CA LYS A 175 -19.12 31.79 9.84
C LYS A 175 -19.50 31.09 11.15
N ASP A 176 -20.79 31.05 11.50
CA ASP A 176 -21.26 30.43 12.73
C ASP A 176 -21.13 28.91 12.67
N LEU A 177 -21.49 28.31 11.54
CA LEU A 177 -21.33 26.88 11.30
C LEU A 177 -19.84 26.48 11.24
N ILE A 178 -18.98 27.33 10.66
CA ILE A 178 -17.52 27.11 10.66
C ILE A 178 -16.99 27.09 12.10
N GLU A 179 -17.34 28.09 12.91
CA GLU A 179 -16.86 28.18 14.28
C GLU A 179 -17.41 27.06 15.16
N GLY A 180 -18.70 26.72 15.00
CA GLY A 180 -19.31 25.55 15.64
C GLY A 180 -18.58 24.26 15.28
N SER A 181 -18.27 24.06 14.00
CA SER A 181 -17.52 22.89 13.52
C SER A 181 -16.13 22.78 14.17
N LYS A 182 -15.38 23.89 14.22
CA LYS A 182 -14.06 23.93 14.88
C LYS A 182 -14.16 23.53 16.34
N LYS A 183 -15.09 24.13 17.10
CA LYS A 183 -15.28 23.85 18.52
C LYS A 183 -15.65 22.38 18.76
N GLN A 184 -16.56 21.82 17.97
CA GLN A 184 -16.96 20.41 18.14
C GLN A 184 -15.83 19.43 17.81
N ILE A 185 -15.04 19.68 16.76
CA ILE A 185 -13.85 18.85 16.46
C ILE A 185 -12.90 18.83 17.66
N LEU A 186 -12.62 19.98 18.27
CA LEU A 186 -11.74 20.08 19.43
C LEU A 186 -12.31 19.43 20.70
N ARG A 187 -13.64 19.32 20.83
CA ARG A 187 -14.29 18.57 21.92
C ARG A 187 -14.25 17.06 21.71
N ILE A 188 -14.45 16.61 20.47
CA ILE A 188 -14.43 15.18 20.10
C ILE A 188 -12.99 14.64 20.13
N VAL A 189 -12.03 15.42 19.63
CA VAL A 189 -10.60 15.08 19.55
C VAL A 189 -9.80 16.14 20.33
N PRO A 190 -9.76 16.05 21.68
CA PRO A 190 -9.16 17.06 22.55
C PRO A 190 -7.64 17.20 22.46
N SER A 191 -6.96 16.18 21.95
CA SER A 191 -5.52 16.21 21.65
C SER A 191 -5.18 15.23 20.53
N VAL A 192 -3.99 15.37 19.94
CA VAL A 192 -3.51 14.46 18.89
C VAL A 192 -3.57 13.02 19.41
N GLY A 193 -4.30 12.16 18.70
CA GLY A 193 -4.46 10.75 19.05
C GLY A 193 -5.37 10.42 20.22
N VAL A 194 -6.12 11.39 20.76
CA VAL A 194 -7.07 11.15 21.85
C VAL A 194 -8.47 11.55 21.43
N THR A 195 -9.44 10.67 21.65
CA THR A 195 -10.87 10.94 21.39
C THR A 195 -11.73 10.08 22.31
N LEU A 196 -12.83 10.62 22.86
CA LEU A 196 -13.78 9.85 23.69
C LEU A 196 -13.09 8.95 24.74
N LYS A 197 -12.11 9.49 25.49
CA LYS A 197 -11.24 8.78 26.46
C LYS A 197 -10.39 7.62 25.89
N LYS A 198 -10.31 7.48 24.57
CA LYS A 198 -9.49 6.48 23.90
C LYS A 198 -8.21 7.10 23.38
N THR A 199 -7.10 6.40 23.62
CA THR A 199 -5.81 6.68 22.97
C THR A 199 -5.69 5.82 21.73
N LEU A 200 -5.51 6.46 20.59
CA LEU A 200 -5.43 5.82 19.28
C LEU A 200 -3.99 5.55 18.85
N SER A 201 -3.83 4.62 17.90
CA SER A 201 -2.60 4.27 17.22
C SER A 201 -2.83 4.06 15.72
N GLU A 202 -1.74 3.99 14.94
CA GLU A 202 -1.73 3.65 13.52
C GLU A 202 -2.75 4.45 12.67
N LEU A 203 -3.54 3.76 11.83
CA LEU A 203 -4.49 4.41 10.92
C LEU A 203 -5.57 5.21 11.67
N ASN A 204 -5.99 4.76 12.86
CA ASN A 204 -6.97 5.47 13.67
C ASN A 204 -6.37 6.76 14.26
N LEU A 205 -5.10 6.72 14.67
CA LEU A 205 -4.34 7.91 15.09
C LEU A 205 -4.31 8.95 13.97
N LEU A 206 -3.98 8.57 12.74
CA LEU A 206 -3.98 9.48 11.57
C LEU A 206 -5.35 10.13 11.38
N LYS A 207 -6.39 9.31 11.27
CA LYS A 207 -7.73 9.77 10.88
C LYS A 207 -8.36 10.74 11.88
N ALA A 208 -8.23 10.47 13.18
CA ALA A 208 -8.72 11.38 14.20
C ALA A 208 -7.85 12.65 14.30
N SER A 209 -6.52 12.49 14.23
CA SER A 209 -5.59 13.61 14.44
C SER A 209 -5.62 14.61 13.31
N VAL A 210 -5.74 14.20 12.05
CA VAL A 210 -5.73 15.14 10.91
C VAL A 210 -6.91 16.08 10.97
N SER A 211 -8.12 15.63 11.31
CA SER A 211 -9.28 16.51 11.48
C SER A 211 -9.03 17.58 12.55
N ARG A 212 -8.41 17.20 13.68
CA ARG A 212 -7.97 18.16 14.71
C ARG A 212 -6.91 19.13 14.21
N LEU A 213 -5.86 18.60 13.59
CA LEU A 213 -4.74 19.39 13.08
C LEU A 213 -5.22 20.40 12.03
N CYS A 214 -6.17 20.03 11.18
CA CYS A 214 -6.84 20.95 10.25
C CYS A 214 -7.45 22.15 10.98
N VAL A 215 -8.10 21.95 12.13
CA VAL A 215 -8.66 23.06 12.91
C VAL A 215 -7.56 23.87 13.59
N THR A 216 -6.61 23.20 14.25
CA THR A 216 -5.56 23.89 15.00
C THR A 216 -4.56 24.59 14.08
N TYR A 217 -4.39 24.16 12.83
CA TYR A 217 -3.55 24.82 11.82
C TYR A 217 -3.94 26.28 11.56
N LEU A 218 -5.22 26.62 11.75
CA LEU A 218 -5.73 27.99 11.67
C LEU A 218 -5.44 28.83 12.94
N THR A 219 -4.82 28.23 13.96
CA THR A 219 -4.42 28.85 15.23
C THR A 219 -2.97 28.47 15.56
N PRO A 220 -1.97 29.24 15.11
CA PRO A 220 -0.54 28.86 15.12
C PRO A 220 -0.02 28.31 16.45
N GLU A 221 -0.44 28.88 17.58
CA GLU A 221 -0.03 28.43 18.91
C GLU A 221 -0.53 27.02 19.25
N LYS A 222 -1.82 26.74 18.98
CA LYS A 222 -2.42 25.42 19.20
C LYS A 222 -1.81 24.38 18.27
N PHE A 223 -1.58 24.74 17.01
CA PHE A 223 -0.91 23.87 16.05
C PHE A 223 0.49 23.49 16.52
N ARG A 224 1.29 24.47 16.97
CA ARG A 224 2.64 24.25 17.50
C ARG A 224 2.63 23.27 18.66
N LYS A 225 1.70 23.43 19.61
CA LYS A 225 1.54 22.51 20.74
C LYS A 225 1.24 21.09 20.26
N ASP A 226 0.29 20.94 19.34
CA ASP A 226 -0.10 19.63 18.80
C ASP A 226 1.08 18.92 18.10
N ILE A 227 1.83 19.61 17.23
CA ILE A 227 2.95 19.01 16.47
C ILE A 227 4.20 18.72 17.32
N THR A 228 4.26 19.20 18.56
CA THR A 228 5.32 18.87 19.52
C THR A 228 4.95 17.74 20.47
N SER A 229 3.73 17.22 20.40
CA SER A 229 3.25 16.16 21.30
C SER A 229 3.88 14.80 20.98
N ALA A 230 4.03 13.94 22.00
CA ALA A 230 4.52 12.57 21.81
C ALA A 230 3.66 11.77 20.82
N LYS A 231 2.34 11.97 20.83
CA LYS A 231 1.42 11.33 19.88
C LYS A 231 1.57 11.84 18.45
N PHE A 232 1.96 13.10 18.27
CA PHE A 232 2.33 13.57 16.95
C PHE A 232 3.62 12.92 16.44
N ILE A 233 4.60 12.65 17.30
CA ILE A 233 5.82 11.91 16.91
C ILE A 233 5.45 10.50 16.41
N GLU A 234 4.55 9.80 17.11
CA GLU A 234 4.00 8.51 16.66
C GLU A 234 3.32 8.64 15.29
N LEU A 235 2.47 9.64 15.09
CA LEU A 235 1.80 9.92 13.82
C LEU A 235 2.80 10.21 12.70
N LYS A 236 3.81 11.04 12.97
CA LYS A 236 4.88 11.38 12.03
C LYS A 236 5.63 10.12 11.60
N ASN A 237 5.96 9.24 12.54
CA ASN A 237 6.62 7.96 12.22
C ASN A 237 5.71 7.04 11.41
N PHE A 238 4.40 7.01 11.69
CA PHE A 238 3.44 6.26 10.89
C PHE A 238 3.35 6.76 9.43
N MET A 239 3.37 8.08 9.24
CA MET A 239 3.31 8.75 7.93
C MET A 239 4.64 8.77 7.16
N ASN A 240 5.71 8.24 7.73
CA ASN A 240 7.02 8.12 7.07
C ASN A 240 7.49 6.68 7.14
N LEU A 241 7.26 5.92 6.07
CA LEU A 241 7.81 4.56 5.98
C LEU A 241 9.33 4.63 5.91
N LYS A 242 10.00 3.84 6.76
CA LYS A 242 11.46 3.74 6.78
C LYS A 242 11.94 3.05 5.50
N HIS A 243 13.00 3.60 4.89
CA HIS A 243 13.72 2.93 3.81
C HIS A 243 14.65 1.89 4.39
N ILE A 244 14.53 0.64 3.92
CA ILE A 244 15.41 -0.46 4.28
C ILE A 244 16.39 -0.67 3.12
N LYS A 245 17.68 -0.71 3.43
CA LYS A 245 18.80 -0.79 2.46
C LYS A 245 19.52 -2.13 2.48
N ASP A 246 18.99 -3.10 3.22
CA ASP A 246 19.55 -4.43 3.35
C ASP A 246 18.48 -5.50 3.16
N ASP A 247 18.92 -6.76 2.99
CA ASP A 247 18.03 -7.89 2.70
C ASP A 247 17.38 -8.52 3.94
N THR A 248 17.52 -7.88 5.10
CA THR A 248 16.85 -8.34 6.31
C THR A 248 15.39 -7.95 6.24
N VAL A 249 14.50 -8.92 6.46
CA VAL A 249 13.06 -8.67 6.54
C VAL A 249 12.75 -7.79 7.77
N GLN A 250 12.48 -6.52 7.51
CA GLN A 250 12.13 -5.47 8.48
C GLN A 250 10.95 -4.63 7.98
N ASP A 251 10.24 -4.01 8.93
CA ASP A 251 9.17 -3.07 8.64
C ASP A 251 9.69 -1.82 7.92
N GLY A 252 9.17 -1.57 6.72
CA GLY A 252 9.60 -0.49 5.86
C GLY A 252 9.33 -0.73 4.39
N TYR A 253 9.96 0.08 3.54
CA TYR A 253 9.95 -0.10 2.08
C TYR A 253 11.37 -0.36 1.56
N TYR A 254 11.46 -1.06 0.44
CA TYR A 254 12.70 -1.47 -0.20
C TYR A 254 12.81 -0.90 -1.61
N ASP A 255 14.00 -0.97 -2.20
CA ASP A 255 14.30 -0.35 -3.49
C ASP A 255 13.51 -0.95 -4.67
N ASP A 256 13.18 -2.25 -4.59
CA ASP A 256 12.41 -2.94 -5.62
C ASP A 256 10.92 -2.56 -5.62
N GLY A 257 10.47 -1.86 -4.58
CA GLY A 257 9.09 -1.46 -4.35
C GLY A 257 8.37 -2.33 -3.31
N SER A 258 9.04 -3.33 -2.72
CA SER A 258 8.49 -4.11 -1.61
C SER A 258 8.14 -3.21 -0.44
N VAL A 259 7.03 -3.53 0.24
CA VAL A 259 6.65 -2.94 1.52
C VAL A 259 6.33 -4.07 2.48
N ILE A 260 7.01 -4.07 3.62
CA ILE A 260 6.83 -5.05 4.69
C ILE A 260 6.32 -4.31 5.92
N LEU A 261 5.23 -4.81 6.52
CA LEU A 261 4.67 -4.31 7.78
C LEU A 261 4.31 -5.50 8.66
N LYS A 262 4.79 -5.51 9.90
CA LYS A 262 4.64 -6.63 10.85
C LYS A 262 5.05 -7.97 10.22
N GLY A 263 6.11 -7.99 9.42
CA GLY A 263 6.58 -9.17 8.68
C GLY A 263 5.74 -9.59 7.46
N PHE A 264 4.63 -8.90 7.16
CA PHE A 264 3.79 -9.17 6.00
C PHE A 264 4.17 -8.30 4.81
N ALA A 265 4.24 -8.87 3.61
CA ALA A 265 4.24 -8.08 2.38
C ALA A 265 2.86 -7.44 2.18
N THR A 266 2.76 -6.12 2.31
CA THR A 266 1.48 -5.41 2.20
C THR A 266 1.66 -3.94 1.82
N TYR A 267 0.75 -3.44 0.99
CA TYR A 267 0.62 -2.03 0.61
C TYR A 267 -0.57 -1.36 1.32
N GLU A 268 -1.16 -2.00 2.34
CA GLU A 268 -2.30 -1.48 3.09
C GLU A 268 -2.06 -0.05 3.59
N ARG A 269 -0.88 0.23 4.18
CA ARG A 269 -0.59 1.57 4.69
C ARG A 269 -0.57 2.60 3.56
N LEU A 270 -0.05 2.26 2.39
CA LEU A 270 -0.06 3.14 1.22
C LEU A 270 -1.49 3.35 0.71
N GLU A 271 -2.31 2.31 0.65
CA GLU A 271 -3.67 2.37 0.09
C GLU A 271 -4.66 3.14 1.01
N THR A 272 -4.54 2.94 2.32
CA THR A 272 -5.58 3.34 3.29
C THR A 272 -5.42 4.73 3.87
N THR A 273 -4.24 5.32 3.70
CA THR A 273 -3.89 6.66 4.19
C THR A 273 -4.14 7.75 3.14
N LEU A 274 -4.16 7.39 1.85
CA LEU A 274 -4.43 8.28 0.73
C LEU A 274 -5.83 8.93 0.79
N GLY A 275 -6.01 9.97 -0.03
CA GLY A 275 -7.21 10.79 -0.07
C GLY A 275 -7.10 11.97 0.89
N PHE A 276 -8.21 12.36 1.52
CA PHE A 276 -8.26 13.54 2.39
C PHE A 276 -7.15 13.58 3.46
N TYR A 277 -6.93 12.48 4.18
CA TYR A 277 -6.04 12.49 5.34
C TYR A 277 -4.57 12.77 4.96
N GLU A 278 -4.02 12.04 3.98
CA GLU A 278 -2.67 12.32 3.48
C GLU A 278 -2.59 13.70 2.83
N SER A 279 -3.59 14.09 2.03
CA SER A 279 -3.55 15.35 1.29
C SER A 279 -3.63 16.56 2.22
N ALA A 280 -4.49 16.54 3.25
CA ALA A 280 -4.52 17.57 4.27
C ALA A 280 -3.23 17.59 5.11
N TYR A 281 -2.71 16.42 5.49
CA TYR A 281 -1.44 16.30 6.23
C TYR A 281 -0.28 16.95 5.47
N ARG A 282 -0.13 16.62 4.19
CA ARG A 282 0.87 17.23 3.29
C ARG A 282 0.59 18.71 3.03
N GLY A 283 -0.67 19.11 2.92
CA GLY A 283 -1.10 20.51 2.78
C GLY A 283 -0.69 21.40 3.96
N MET A 284 -0.51 20.83 5.15
CA MET A 284 0.05 21.51 6.33
C MET A 284 1.59 21.51 6.37
N ASP A 285 2.27 21.13 5.29
CA ASP A 285 3.73 20.92 5.19
C ASP A 285 4.29 19.89 6.17
N LEU A 286 3.46 18.93 6.61
CA LEU A 286 3.94 17.89 7.50
C LEU A 286 4.65 16.78 6.71
N PRO A 287 5.78 16.28 7.19
CA PRO A 287 6.64 15.37 6.43
C PRO A 287 5.97 14.01 6.25
N THR A 288 5.86 13.55 5.01
CA THR A 288 5.36 12.21 4.65
C THR A 288 5.98 11.75 3.34
N ASN A 289 6.16 10.43 3.17
CA ASN A 289 6.58 9.81 1.92
C ASN A 289 5.53 8.85 1.33
N ILE A 290 4.33 8.78 1.92
CA ILE A 290 3.30 7.80 1.56
C ILE A 290 2.84 7.95 0.11
N LYS A 291 2.41 9.15 -0.31
CA LYS A 291 1.90 9.38 -1.66
C LYS A 291 2.98 9.19 -2.71
N ASP A 292 4.19 9.64 -2.44
CA ASP A 292 5.31 9.53 -3.37
C ASP A 292 5.68 8.04 -3.58
N LEU A 293 5.66 7.22 -2.52
CA LEU A 293 5.79 5.76 -2.61
C LEU A 293 4.62 5.12 -3.37
N ALA A 294 3.38 5.51 -3.07
CA ALA A 294 2.19 4.98 -3.74
C ALA A 294 2.21 5.26 -5.26
N VAL A 295 2.60 6.46 -5.67
CA VAL A 295 2.76 6.86 -7.08
C VAL A 295 3.88 6.06 -7.76
N LYS A 296 4.95 5.70 -7.04
CA LYS A 296 6.04 4.87 -7.57
C LYS A 296 5.65 3.37 -7.68
N ILE A 297 4.87 2.85 -6.73
CA ILE A 297 4.62 1.41 -6.58
C ILE A 297 3.33 0.97 -7.29
N PHE A 298 2.20 1.67 -7.11
CA PHE A 298 0.92 1.21 -7.66
C PHE A 298 0.83 1.10 -9.19
N PRO A 299 1.54 1.90 -10.02
CA PRO A 299 1.58 1.67 -11.46
C PRO A 299 2.16 0.30 -11.83
N LYS A 300 3.12 -0.22 -11.03
CA LYS A 300 3.72 -1.56 -11.24
C LYS A 300 2.72 -2.68 -10.97
N LEU A 301 1.76 -2.43 -10.08
CA LEU A 301 0.78 -3.42 -9.60
C LEU A 301 -0.55 -3.38 -10.36
N THR A 302 -0.84 -2.31 -11.11
CA THR A 302 -2.14 -2.06 -11.74
C THR A 302 -2.09 -2.13 -13.26
N HIS A 303 -3.22 -2.55 -13.83
CA HIS A 303 -3.50 -2.44 -15.26
C HIS A 303 -4.47 -1.27 -15.51
N PRO A 304 -4.35 -0.52 -16.63
CA PRO A 304 -5.19 0.65 -16.88
C PRO A 304 -6.67 0.29 -17.06
N ASN A 305 -6.95 -0.88 -17.64
CA ASN A 305 -8.31 -1.32 -17.98
C ASN A 305 -8.79 -2.53 -17.18
N ILE A 306 -7.97 -3.06 -16.25
CA ILE A 306 -8.32 -4.25 -15.46
C ILE A 306 -8.13 -3.91 -13.99
N GLN A 307 -9.22 -3.93 -13.23
CA GLN A 307 -9.27 -3.43 -11.86
C GLN A 307 -9.08 -4.54 -10.83
N TYR A 308 -8.06 -5.40 -11.00
CA TYR A 308 -7.76 -6.47 -10.05
C TYR A 308 -6.35 -6.36 -9.46
N TYR A 309 -6.19 -6.86 -8.24
CA TYR A 309 -4.91 -6.97 -7.52
C TYR A 309 -4.69 -8.39 -7.01
N PRO A 310 -3.42 -8.78 -6.73
CA PRO A 310 -3.13 -10.04 -6.06
C PRO A 310 -3.73 -10.03 -4.65
N LEU A 311 -4.30 -11.17 -4.26
CA LEU A 311 -4.86 -11.35 -2.93
C LEU A 311 -3.76 -11.20 -1.85
N GLY A 312 -4.10 -10.57 -0.73
CA GLY A 312 -3.21 -10.52 0.44
C GLY A 312 -2.23 -9.35 0.50
N LEU A 313 -2.20 -8.46 -0.50
CA LEU A 313 -1.31 -7.29 -0.51
C LEU A 313 -1.98 -5.97 -0.08
N LEU A 314 -3.27 -5.98 0.25
CA LEU A 314 -4.06 -4.78 0.60
C LEU A 314 -4.92 -5.03 1.85
N ARG A 315 -5.52 -3.97 2.39
CA ARG A 315 -6.22 -3.98 3.71
C ARG A 315 -7.24 -5.10 3.86
N ASN A 316 -8.11 -5.26 2.87
CA ASN A 316 -9.08 -6.33 2.89
C ASN A 316 -8.52 -7.49 2.07
N ASN A 317 -7.89 -8.42 2.75
CA ASN A 317 -7.31 -9.62 2.13
C ASN A 317 -8.34 -10.56 1.47
N LYS A 318 -9.64 -10.19 1.46
CA LYS A 318 -10.69 -10.80 0.64
C LYS A 318 -10.97 -10.00 -0.63
N ASP A 319 -10.73 -8.68 -0.61
CA ASP A 319 -11.01 -7.77 -1.71
C ASP A 319 -9.88 -7.83 -2.74
N ARG A 320 -10.24 -8.13 -3.99
CA ARG A 320 -9.29 -8.12 -5.10
C ARG A 320 -9.50 -6.95 -6.05
N ILE A 321 -10.37 -5.99 -5.76
CA ILE A 321 -10.61 -4.87 -6.67
C ILE A 321 -9.63 -3.73 -6.43
N ALA A 322 -9.04 -3.24 -7.51
CA ALA A 322 -8.21 -2.07 -7.51
C ALA A 322 -9.04 -0.79 -7.39
N ARG A 323 -8.64 0.11 -6.48
CA ARG A 323 -9.15 1.48 -6.52
C ARG A 323 -8.64 2.16 -7.79
N SER A 324 -9.52 2.92 -8.44
CA SER A 324 -9.13 3.76 -9.57
C SER A 324 -8.30 4.94 -9.04
N TRP A 325 -6.98 4.83 -9.15
CA TRP A 325 -6.05 5.91 -8.83
C TRP A 325 -5.69 6.72 -10.10
N PRO A 326 -5.34 8.01 -9.99
CA PRO A 326 -4.94 8.81 -11.15
C PRO A 326 -3.59 8.44 -11.77
N TRP A 327 -2.81 7.62 -11.10
CA TRP A 327 -1.46 7.21 -11.52
C TRP A 327 -1.39 5.74 -11.97
N THR A 328 -2.47 5.15 -12.49
CA THR A 328 -2.40 3.81 -13.09
C THR A 328 -1.57 3.83 -14.38
N SER A 329 -0.65 2.87 -14.53
CA SER A 329 0.20 2.72 -15.73
C SER A 329 -0.65 2.58 -16.99
N SER A 330 -0.26 3.24 -18.10
CA SER A 330 -0.84 3.03 -19.43
C SER A 330 -0.27 1.84 -20.19
N ASN A 331 0.82 1.22 -19.70
CA ASN A 331 1.66 0.36 -20.51
C ASN A 331 1.51 -1.13 -20.20
N THR A 332 1.66 -1.92 -21.26
CA THR A 332 1.88 -3.37 -21.24
C THR A 332 3.34 -3.63 -20.88
N GLU A 333 3.59 -4.33 -19.78
CA GLU A 333 4.92 -4.52 -19.23
C GLU A 333 4.93 -5.64 -18.19
N ILE A 334 6.14 -6.15 -17.92
CA ILE A 334 6.42 -7.09 -16.84
C ILE A 334 7.04 -6.29 -15.71
N ASN A 335 6.41 -6.32 -14.52
CA ASN A 335 6.96 -5.72 -13.32
C ASN A 335 7.34 -6.81 -12.33
N LEU A 336 8.59 -6.78 -11.87
CA LEU A 336 9.11 -7.67 -10.84
C LEU A 336 9.37 -6.90 -9.55
N ILE A 337 8.90 -7.47 -8.44
CA ILE A 337 9.22 -7.05 -7.07
C ILE A 337 9.78 -8.28 -6.35
N PRO A 338 11.04 -8.64 -6.68
CA PRO A 338 11.57 -9.97 -6.39
C PRO A 338 11.81 -10.23 -4.91
N PHE A 339 12.01 -9.21 -4.06
CA PHE A 339 12.25 -9.41 -2.62
C PHE A 339 11.05 -10.01 -1.89
N ILE A 340 9.83 -9.61 -2.25
CA ILE A 340 8.57 -10.24 -1.79
C ILE A 340 8.07 -11.35 -2.72
N GLY A 341 8.84 -11.68 -3.76
CA GLY A 341 8.52 -12.73 -4.74
C GLY A 341 7.32 -12.43 -5.62
N LEU A 342 7.02 -11.15 -5.91
CA LEU A 342 5.86 -10.77 -6.71
C LEU A 342 6.26 -10.48 -8.17
N GLY A 343 5.47 -11.00 -9.11
CA GLY A 343 5.51 -10.63 -10.52
C GLY A 343 4.13 -10.23 -11.03
N VAL A 344 4.13 -9.21 -11.88
CA VAL A 344 2.94 -8.65 -12.50
C VAL A 344 3.17 -8.59 -14.01
N PHE A 345 2.44 -9.42 -14.75
CA PHE A 345 2.44 -9.43 -16.21
C PHE A 345 1.22 -8.65 -16.72
N LYS A 346 1.44 -7.68 -17.61
CA LYS A 346 0.40 -6.82 -18.19
C LYS A 346 0.51 -6.82 -19.71
N CYS A 347 -0.55 -7.23 -20.39
CA CYS A 347 -0.71 -7.07 -21.84
C CYS A 347 -2.05 -6.36 -22.13
N PRO A 348 -2.35 -5.95 -23.38
CA PRO A 348 -3.57 -5.20 -23.67
C PRO A 348 -4.87 -5.94 -23.28
N GLU A 349 -4.82 -7.27 -23.39
CA GLU A 349 -5.97 -8.16 -23.27
C GLU A 349 -6.19 -8.67 -21.83
N PHE A 350 -5.10 -8.85 -21.08
CA PHE A 350 -5.16 -9.41 -19.74
C PHE A 350 -4.01 -8.98 -18.82
N MET A 351 -4.20 -9.25 -17.54
CA MET A 351 -3.15 -9.20 -16.54
C MET A 351 -3.05 -10.51 -15.76
N PHE A 352 -1.87 -10.80 -15.24
CA PHE A 352 -1.60 -11.97 -14.44
C PHE A 352 -0.64 -11.63 -13.31
N PHE A 353 -0.87 -12.25 -12.16
CA PHE A 353 -0.02 -12.10 -10.99
C PHE A 353 0.51 -13.46 -10.56
N VAL A 354 1.74 -13.47 -10.10
CA VAL A 354 2.30 -14.61 -9.38
C VAL A 354 3.01 -14.12 -8.13
N ARG A 355 2.80 -14.81 -7.02
CA ARG A 355 3.56 -14.62 -5.79
C ARG A 355 4.28 -15.92 -5.45
N VAL A 356 5.59 -15.91 -5.61
CA VAL A 356 6.45 -16.99 -5.13
C VAL A 356 6.81 -16.75 -3.67
N GLN A 357 6.94 -17.81 -2.89
CA GLN A 357 7.23 -17.69 -1.46
C GLN A 357 8.68 -17.26 -1.23
N LYS A 358 8.90 -16.53 -0.14
CA LYS A 358 10.22 -16.04 0.28
C LYS A 358 10.46 -16.39 1.74
N PRO A 359 11.71 -16.73 2.11
CA PRO A 359 12.05 -17.00 3.52
C PRO A 359 11.69 -15.80 4.39
N TYR A 360 11.20 -16.07 5.60
CA TYR A 360 10.92 -15.05 6.64
C TYR A 360 9.87 -13.99 6.29
N ILE A 361 9.18 -14.10 5.15
CA ILE A 361 8.06 -13.24 4.80
C ILE A 361 6.78 -14.02 5.00
N HIS A 362 5.86 -13.46 5.78
CA HIS A 362 4.57 -14.11 6.01
C HIS A 362 3.75 -14.22 4.72
N PRO A 363 3.09 -15.37 4.51
CA PRO A 363 2.28 -15.56 3.30
C PRO A 363 0.96 -14.77 3.31
N HIS A 364 0.47 -14.31 4.47
CA HIS A 364 -0.82 -13.64 4.60
C HIS A 364 -0.86 -12.70 5.79
N ASN A 365 -1.61 -11.60 5.70
CA ASN A 365 -1.92 -10.70 6.82
C ASN A 365 -3.35 -10.95 7.37
N THR A 366 -3.89 -12.17 7.27
CA THR A 366 -5.26 -12.50 7.73
C THR A 366 -5.27 -13.33 8.99
N GLY A 367 -6.29 -13.14 9.84
CA GLY A 367 -6.67 -14.14 10.85
C GLY A 367 -7.42 -15.35 10.26
N ILE A 368 -7.46 -15.51 8.92
CA ILE A 368 -8.17 -16.58 8.21
C ILE A 368 -7.14 -17.30 7.33
N LEU A 369 -6.75 -18.51 7.74
CA LEU A 369 -5.65 -19.27 7.14
C LEU A 369 -5.96 -19.76 5.72
N GLU A 370 -7.23 -19.98 5.40
CA GLU A 370 -7.62 -20.54 4.10
C GLU A 370 -7.41 -19.53 3.00
N LEU A 371 -7.61 -18.24 3.28
CA LEU A 371 -7.28 -17.16 2.35
C LEU A 371 -5.77 -17.09 2.05
N THR A 372 -4.93 -17.63 2.93
CA THR A 372 -3.48 -17.75 2.72
C THR A 372 -3.17 -18.64 1.53
N ALA A 373 -3.95 -19.71 1.29
CA ALA A 373 -3.83 -20.51 0.07
C ALA A 373 -3.95 -19.61 -1.16
N GLY A 374 -4.94 -18.72 -1.15
CA GLY A 374 -5.18 -17.76 -2.22
C GLY A 374 -4.03 -16.78 -2.45
N CYS A 375 -3.47 -16.24 -1.37
CA CYS A 375 -2.32 -15.33 -1.41
C CYS A 375 -1.06 -15.96 -2.04
N ILE A 376 -0.93 -17.29 -1.97
CA ILE A 376 0.23 -18.03 -2.47
C ILE A 376 -0.05 -18.63 -3.86
N GLN A 377 -1.24 -19.19 -4.08
CA GLN A 377 -1.48 -20.20 -5.12
C GLN A 377 -2.37 -19.75 -6.27
N ILE A 378 -3.07 -18.61 -6.20
CA ILE A 378 -3.92 -18.16 -7.32
C ILE A 378 -3.05 -17.92 -8.56
N ARG A 379 -3.39 -18.56 -9.67
CA ARG A 379 -2.77 -18.41 -10.99
C ARG A 379 -3.85 -18.09 -12.03
N ARG A 380 -4.51 -16.95 -11.86
CA ARG A 380 -5.61 -16.49 -12.72
C ARG A 380 -5.11 -15.49 -13.76
N ILE A 381 -5.64 -15.63 -14.99
CA ILE A 381 -5.57 -14.59 -16.02
C ILE A 381 -6.82 -13.71 -15.89
N PHE A 382 -6.63 -12.44 -15.53
CA PHE A 382 -7.72 -11.46 -15.43
C PHE A 382 -7.85 -10.74 -16.76
N ARG A 383 -9.00 -10.85 -17.42
CA ARG A 383 -9.26 -10.27 -18.75
C ARG A 383 -9.93 -8.89 -18.67
N LYS A 384 -9.66 -8.05 -19.67
CA LYS A 384 -10.24 -6.71 -19.82
C LYS A 384 -11.77 -6.70 -19.84
N ASP A 385 -12.38 -7.66 -20.53
CA ASP A 385 -13.83 -7.68 -20.77
C ASP A 385 -14.59 -8.63 -19.83
N LYS A 386 -13.98 -8.98 -18.68
CA LYS A 386 -14.54 -9.94 -17.72
C LYS A 386 -14.62 -9.36 -16.32
N THR A 387 -15.66 -9.79 -15.60
CA THR A 387 -15.87 -9.43 -14.19
C THR A 387 -15.66 -10.65 -13.33
N TYR A 388 -14.94 -10.48 -12.23
CA TYR A 388 -14.62 -11.52 -11.26
C TYR A 388 -15.17 -11.11 -9.89
N PRO A 389 -15.57 -12.05 -9.02
CA PRO A 389 -16.14 -11.73 -7.72
C PRO A 389 -15.25 -10.81 -6.89
N ARG A 390 -15.74 -9.66 -6.44
CA ARG A 390 -14.94 -8.71 -5.65
C ARG A 390 -14.27 -9.35 -4.43
N TYR A 391 -15.04 -10.15 -3.70
CA TYR A 391 -14.63 -10.77 -2.44
C TYR A 391 -14.39 -12.27 -2.62
N LEU A 392 -13.22 -12.72 -2.18
CA LEU A 392 -12.94 -14.13 -1.97
C LEU A 392 -13.32 -14.55 -0.55
N THR A 393 -14.06 -15.64 -0.46
CA THR A 393 -14.43 -16.34 0.77
C THR A 393 -13.79 -17.72 0.74
N THR A 394 -13.73 -18.40 1.88
CA THR A 394 -13.24 -19.78 1.92
C THR A 394 -14.03 -20.69 0.97
N ASP A 395 -15.32 -20.44 0.81
CA ASP A 395 -16.21 -21.24 -0.03
C ASP A 395 -15.92 -21.12 -1.52
N ASN A 396 -15.59 -19.91 -2.01
CA ASN A 396 -15.32 -19.69 -3.43
C ASN A 396 -13.82 -19.78 -3.78
N LEU A 397 -12.93 -19.72 -2.79
CA LEU A 397 -11.48 -19.76 -3.01
C LEU A 397 -11.02 -21.10 -3.61
N LYS A 398 -11.63 -22.21 -3.22
CA LYS A 398 -11.32 -23.55 -3.76
C LYS A 398 -11.55 -23.66 -5.27
N ASP A 399 -12.39 -22.78 -5.82
CA ASP A 399 -12.73 -22.74 -7.24
C ASP A 399 -11.82 -21.78 -8.02
N GLU A 400 -10.91 -21.07 -7.34
CA GLU A 400 -9.91 -20.22 -7.99
C GLU A 400 -8.79 -21.06 -8.62
N PRO A 401 -8.42 -20.78 -9.89
CA PRO A 401 -7.36 -21.50 -10.58
C PRO A 401 -6.03 -21.44 -9.83
N GLY A 402 -5.36 -22.58 -9.69
CA GLY A 402 -4.08 -22.75 -9.01
C GLY A 402 -4.20 -23.15 -7.53
N VAL A 403 -5.39 -23.02 -6.92
CA VAL A 403 -5.59 -23.32 -5.50
C VAL A 403 -5.60 -24.84 -5.26
N LEU A 404 -4.85 -25.26 -4.24
CA LEU A 404 -4.89 -26.61 -3.69
C LEU A 404 -5.82 -26.64 -2.47
N SER A 405 -6.84 -27.48 -2.48
CA SER A 405 -7.81 -27.62 -1.37
C SER A 405 -7.89 -29.06 -0.89
N LYS A 406 -8.20 -29.29 0.38
CA LYS A 406 -8.51 -30.64 0.89
C LYS A 406 -9.83 -31.13 0.29
N ALA A 407 -9.89 -32.41 -0.10
CA ALA A 407 -11.06 -32.96 -0.80
C ALA A 407 -12.35 -32.97 0.05
N ASN A 408 -12.23 -33.18 1.38
CA ASN A 408 -13.35 -33.50 2.27
C ASN A 408 -13.50 -32.58 3.49
N LYS A 409 -12.79 -31.43 3.57
CA LYS A 409 -12.83 -30.56 4.75
C LYS A 409 -13.26 -29.13 4.40
N THR A 410 -14.23 -28.63 5.16
CA THR A 410 -14.49 -27.20 5.35
C THR A 410 -13.43 -26.61 6.29
N VAL A 411 -12.90 -25.46 5.89
CA VAL A 411 -12.37 -24.39 6.77
C VAL A 411 -11.39 -24.86 7.87
N CYS A 412 -10.07 -24.81 7.60
CA CYS A 412 -9.04 -24.81 8.64
C CYS A 412 -8.86 -23.41 9.27
N THR A 413 -9.66 -23.04 10.26
CA THR A 413 -9.40 -21.85 11.09
C THR A 413 -8.19 -22.09 11.99
N LEU A 414 -7.23 -21.17 11.98
CA LEU A 414 -6.18 -21.15 13.01
C LEU A 414 -6.79 -20.74 14.34
N THR A 415 -6.64 -21.60 15.35
CA THR A 415 -6.76 -21.22 16.75
C THR A 415 -5.35 -20.93 17.28
N GLY A 416 -4.87 -19.70 17.10
CA GLY A 416 -3.58 -19.27 17.67
C GLY A 416 -3.07 -17.95 17.10
N GLN A 417 -2.53 -17.09 17.97
CA GLN A 417 -1.64 -16.00 17.55
C GLN A 417 -0.26 -16.62 17.32
N GLY A 418 0.26 -16.55 16.09
CA GLY A 418 1.57 -17.12 15.77
C GLY A 418 2.11 -16.58 14.45
N ASP A 419 3.43 -16.56 14.38
CA ASP A 419 4.17 -16.18 13.18
C ASP A 419 4.26 -17.40 12.24
N PHE A 420 3.45 -17.43 11.20
CA PHE A 420 3.39 -18.57 10.28
C PHE A 420 4.24 -18.32 9.03
N TYR A 421 5.18 -19.22 8.75
CA TYR A 421 6.11 -19.12 7.63
C TYR A 421 6.11 -20.39 6.77
N CYS A 422 6.37 -20.23 5.48
CA CYS A 422 6.72 -21.38 4.65
C CYS A 422 8.13 -21.86 5.00
N SER A 423 8.32 -23.17 5.03
CA SER A 423 9.61 -23.85 5.20
C SER A 423 10.11 -24.41 3.86
N ASN A 424 11.41 -24.72 3.79
CA ASN A 424 12.06 -25.28 2.59
C ASN A 424 11.77 -24.47 1.32
N VAL A 425 11.71 -23.14 1.48
CA VAL A 425 11.41 -22.23 0.38
C VAL A 425 12.56 -22.28 -0.62
N SER A 426 12.25 -22.49 -1.90
CA SER A 426 13.21 -22.34 -2.99
C SER A 426 12.58 -21.79 -4.26
N SER A 427 12.73 -20.47 -4.42
CA SER A 427 11.85 -19.70 -5.29
C SER A 427 12.53 -18.49 -5.91
N PHE A 428 12.35 -18.31 -7.22
CA PHE A 428 12.80 -17.16 -7.98
C PHE A 428 11.72 -16.69 -8.94
N ILE A 429 11.85 -15.44 -9.36
CA ILE A 429 11.02 -14.85 -10.40
C ILE A 429 11.88 -13.91 -11.24
N GLY A 430 11.70 -13.97 -12.55
CA GLY A 430 12.49 -13.23 -13.52
C GLY A 430 11.73 -12.95 -14.80
N CYS A 431 12.37 -12.21 -15.70
CA CYS A 431 11.89 -12.02 -17.05
C CYS A 431 13.02 -12.13 -18.06
N ILE A 432 12.68 -12.53 -19.28
CA ILE A 432 13.61 -12.61 -20.42
C ILE A 432 12.81 -12.43 -21.70
N ASP A 433 13.34 -11.66 -22.65
CA ASP A 433 12.59 -11.18 -23.81
C ASP A 433 11.26 -10.51 -23.31
N ASP A 434 10.10 -11.06 -23.71
CA ASP A 434 8.76 -10.63 -23.29
C ASP A 434 8.05 -11.69 -22.42
N LEU A 435 8.83 -12.54 -21.77
CA LEU A 435 8.34 -13.63 -20.93
C LEU A 435 8.61 -13.35 -19.46
N MET A 436 7.61 -13.59 -18.61
CA MET A 436 7.83 -13.69 -17.17
C MET A 436 7.89 -15.17 -16.81
N PHE A 437 8.91 -15.56 -16.04
CA PHE A 437 9.09 -16.93 -15.57
C PHE A 437 9.26 -16.97 -14.05
N TRP A 438 8.92 -18.11 -13.46
CA TRP A 438 9.07 -18.30 -12.03
C TRP A 438 9.31 -19.76 -11.68
N LYS A 439 9.93 -19.96 -10.52
CA LYS A 439 9.93 -21.22 -9.78
C LYS A 439 9.49 -20.93 -8.36
N ASN A 440 8.66 -21.80 -7.80
CA ASN A 440 8.26 -21.73 -6.41
C ASN A 440 8.25 -23.13 -5.81
N SER A 441 9.07 -23.36 -4.79
CA SER A 441 9.08 -24.59 -4.00
C SER A 441 8.88 -24.21 -2.56
N TYR A 442 7.91 -24.81 -1.86
CA TYR A 442 7.66 -24.48 -0.46
C TYR A 442 6.88 -25.59 0.25
N LYS A 443 6.93 -25.54 1.59
CA LYS A 443 6.11 -26.33 2.49
C LYS A 443 5.40 -25.41 3.48
N PHE A 444 4.07 -25.44 3.50
CA PHE A 444 3.26 -24.67 4.44
C PHE A 444 2.47 -25.62 5.34
N ASN A 445 3.09 -26.00 6.46
CA ASN A 445 2.64 -27.08 7.33
C ASN A 445 1.27 -26.79 7.94
N GLU A 446 1.02 -25.53 8.26
CA GLU A 446 -0.17 -25.05 8.94
C GLU A 446 -1.43 -25.30 8.12
N LEU A 447 -1.33 -25.20 6.80
CA LEU A 447 -2.46 -25.35 5.88
C LEU A 447 -2.49 -26.74 5.24
N PHE A 448 -1.34 -27.24 4.80
CA PHE A 448 -1.26 -28.47 3.99
C PHE A 448 -0.66 -29.66 4.75
N GLY A 449 -0.11 -29.48 5.95
CA GLY A 449 0.63 -30.53 6.65
C GLY A 449 1.96 -30.86 5.95
N ASP A 450 2.33 -32.14 5.92
CA ASP A 450 3.55 -32.60 5.25
C ASP A 450 3.38 -32.70 3.72
N VAL A 451 3.14 -31.55 3.07
CA VAL A 451 3.01 -31.43 1.62
C VAL A 451 4.04 -30.44 1.10
N THR A 452 4.88 -30.90 0.16
CA THR A 452 5.79 -30.02 -0.59
C THR A 452 5.18 -29.72 -1.94
N ILE A 453 5.11 -28.44 -2.29
CA ILE A 453 4.56 -27.95 -3.55
C ILE A 453 5.71 -27.31 -4.33
N THR A 454 6.01 -27.85 -5.50
CA THR A 454 6.96 -27.27 -6.45
C THR A 454 6.22 -26.92 -7.73
N GLU A 455 6.37 -25.68 -8.19
CA GLU A 455 5.91 -25.22 -9.49
C GLU A 455 7.01 -24.47 -10.24
N ALA A 456 7.03 -24.60 -11.56
CA ALA A 456 7.76 -23.72 -12.46
C ALA A 456 6.86 -23.30 -13.60
N GLY A 457 6.84 -22.01 -13.94
CA GLY A 457 5.91 -21.46 -14.91
C GLY A 457 6.51 -20.38 -15.79
N VAL A 458 5.89 -20.21 -16.95
CA VAL A 458 6.19 -19.15 -17.93
C VAL A 458 4.88 -18.56 -18.43
N ILE A 459 4.81 -17.23 -18.48
CA ILE A 459 3.69 -16.50 -19.06
C ILE A 459 4.17 -15.54 -20.15
N SER A 460 3.37 -15.47 -21.21
CA SER A 460 3.52 -14.62 -22.38
C SER A 460 2.18 -13.97 -22.70
N VAL A 461 2.12 -13.18 -23.79
CA VAL A 461 0.86 -12.64 -24.31
C VAL A 461 -0.14 -13.73 -24.76
N SER A 462 0.29 -14.97 -24.99
CA SER A 462 -0.58 -16.06 -25.44
C SER A 462 -1.28 -16.81 -24.30
N GLY A 463 -0.80 -16.66 -23.06
CA GLY A 463 -1.24 -17.42 -21.90
C GLY A 463 -0.06 -17.84 -21.01
N PHE A 464 -0.28 -18.80 -20.11
CA PHE A 464 0.77 -19.41 -19.31
C PHE A 464 0.79 -20.94 -19.40
N GLN A 465 1.96 -21.52 -19.15
CA GLN A 465 2.14 -22.94 -18.86
C GLN A 465 2.88 -23.04 -17.52
N ALA A 466 2.57 -24.06 -16.74
CA ALA A 466 3.25 -24.37 -15.49
C ALA A 466 3.39 -25.89 -15.30
N ARG A 467 4.57 -26.33 -14.85
CA ARG A 467 4.84 -27.71 -14.42
C ARG A 467 4.75 -27.78 -12.90
N TYR A 468 3.98 -28.73 -12.39
CA TYR A 468 3.80 -28.98 -10.97
C TYR A 468 4.38 -30.34 -10.57
N GLU A 469 4.94 -30.38 -9.38
CA GLU A 469 5.27 -31.57 -8.61
C GLU A 469 4.77 -31.35 -7.17
N ILE A 470 3.74 -32.11 -6.77
CA ILE A 470 3.15 -32.03 -5.43
C ILE A 470 3.44 -33.35 -4.71
N LYS A 471 4.27 -33.28 -3.68
CA LYS A 471 4.65 -34.42 -2.83
C LYS A 471 3.81 -34.40 -1.57
N ASN A 472 2.74 -35.18 -1.54
CA ASN A 472 1.82 -35.31 -0.41
C ASN A 472 2.21 -36.51 0.47
N LYS A 473 2.76 -36.26 1.65
CA LYS A 473 3.09 -37.31 2.63
C LYS A 473 2.00 -37.50 3.69
N THR A 474 0.93 -36.70 3.64
CA THR A 474 -0.19 -36.80 4.57
C THR A 474 -1.15 -37.92 4.16
N ASN A 475 -2.11 -38.23 5.05
CA ASN A 475 -3.22 -39.13 4.72
C ASN A 475 -4.43 -38.39 4.13
N ASP A 476 -4.40 -37.05 4.08
CA ASP A 476 -5.45 -36.24 3.43
C ASP A 476 -5.26 -36.28 1.90
N ALA A 477 -6.36 -36.39 1.15
CA ALA A 477 -6.35 -36.18 -0.30
C ALA A 477 -6.63 -34.70 -0.61
N PHE A 478 -5.93 -34.17 -1.62
CA PHE A 478 -6.11 -32.80 -2.09
C PHE A 478 -6.65 -32.77 -3.52
N LYS A 479 -7.24 -31.63 -3.87
CA LYS A 479 -7.72 -31.29 -5.20
C LYS A 479 -7.08 -29.98 -5.63
N PHE A 480 -6.47 -29.98 -6.81
CA PHE A 480 -5.89 -28.80 -7.42
C PHE A 480 -6.83 -28.28 -8.51
N ARG A 481 -7.25 -27.01 -8.42
CA ARG A 481 -8.12 -26.38 -9.42
C ARG A 481 -7.31 -25.92 -10.63
N TYR A 482 -7.50 -26.52 -11.79
CA TYR A 482 -6.79 -26.14 -13.03
C TYR A 482 -7.66 -25.41 -14.05
N THR A 483 -8.98 -25.44 -13.87
CA THR A 483 -9.93 -24.82 -14.81
C THR A 483 -10.25 -23.39 -14.42
N ASP A 484 -10.47 -22.56 -15.43
CA ASP A 484 -11.00 -21.21 -15.31
C ASP A 484 -12.15 -21.08 -16.31
N SER A 485 -13.36 -20.72 -15.85
CA SER A 485 -14.53 -20.58 -16.72
C SER A 485 -14.36 -19.50 -17.79
N GLU A 486 -13.44 -18.56 -17.57
CA GLU A 486 -13.22 -17.42 -18.45
C GLU A 486 -12.13 -17.64 -19.52
N MET A 487 -11.55 -18.84 -19.58
CA MET A 487 -10.46 -19.19 -20.50
C MET A 487 -10.88 -20.26 -21.51
N LYS A 488 -10.50 -20.06 -22.77
CA LYS A 488 -10.86 -20.96 -23.89
C LYS A 488 -10.13 -22.30 -23.81
N HIS A 489 -8.87 -22.29 -23.36
CA HIS A 489 -8.03 -23.48 -23.33
C HIS A 489 -7.39 -23.66 -21.96
N CYS A 490 -7.90 -24.64 -21.20
CA CYS A 490 -7.28 -25.15 -19.98
C CYS A 490 -6.92 -26.62 -20.17
N TYR A 491 -5.65 -26.92 -20.43
CA TYR A 491 -5.18 -28.29 -20.69
C TYR A 491 -4.35 -28.83 -19.52
N THR A 492 -4.55 -30.11 -19.22
CA THR A 492 -3.69 -30.89 -18.31
C THR A 492 -3.36 -32.25 -18.94
N ALA A 493 -2.26 -32.88 -18.51
CA ALA A 493 -2.02 -34.30 -18.75
C ALA A 493 -3.11 -35.18 -18.07
N PRO A 494 -3.26 -36.48 -18.43
CA PRO A 494 -4.40 -37.32 -18.03
C PRO A 494 -4.59 -37.48 -16.51
N GLY A 495 -5.85 -37.65 -16.07
CA GLY A 495 -6.23 -37.89 -14.68
C GLY A 495 -6.99 -36.74 -13.99
N SER A 496 -7.78 -35.97 -14.74
CA SER A 496 -8.62 -34.88 -14.23
C SER A 496 -10.08 -35.32 -14.09
N SER A 497 -10.75 -34.84 -13.04
CA SER A 497 -12.18 -35.01 -12.84
C SER A 497 -12.82 -33.66 -12.49
N GLN A 498 -13.93 -33.30 -13.17
CA GLN A 498 -14.75 -32.11 -12.87
C GLN A 498 -13.97 -30.77 -12.70
N GLY A 499 -12.91 -30.56 -13.50
CA GLY A 499 -12.10 -29.35 -13.46
C GLY A 499 -11.05 -29.28 -12.35
N PHE A 500 -10.77 -30.41 -11.69
CA PHE A 500 -9.73 -30.60 -10.70
C PHE A 500 -8.72 -31.69 -11.10
N ILE A 501 -7.52 -31.62 -10.53
CA ILE A 501 -6.53 -32.69 -10.50
C ILE A 501 -6.51 -33.27 -9.09
N ASP A 502 -6.72 -34.57 -8.98
CA ASP A 502 -6.64 -35.27 -7.70
C ASP A 502 -5.17 -35.48 -7.31
N VAL A 503 -4.86 -35.15 -6.05
CA VAL A 503 -3.54 -35.25 -5.43
C VAL A 503 -3.65 -36.17 -4.21
N PRO A 504 -3.61 -37.50 -4.42
CA PRO A 504 -3.60 -38.47 -3.33
C PRO A 504 -2.26 -38.45 -2.58
N LYS A 505 -2.12 -39.29 -1.56
CA LYS A 505 -0.82 -39.56 -0.93
C LYS A 505 0.18 -40.06 -1.98
N GLY A 506 1.39 -39.55 -1.95
CA GLY A 506 2.44 -39.81 -2.94
C GLY A 506 2.85 -38.55 -3.70
N THR A 507 3.49 -38.73 -4.84
CA THR A 507 3.93 -37.64 -5.72
C THR A 507 2.97 -37.54 -6.91
N LYS A 508 2.38 -36.37 -7.11
CA LYS A 508 1.58 -36.05 -8.29
C LYS A 508 2.32 -35.02 -9.13
N GLU A 509 2.58 -35.36 -10.39
CA GLU A 509 3.17 -34.44 -11.36
C GLU A 509 2.23 -34.20 -12.52
N PHE A 510 2.17 -32.96 -12.98
CA PHE A 510 1.36 -32.58 -14.13
C PHE A 510 1.85 -31.28 -14.74
N THR A 511 1.51 -31.07 -16.01
CA THR A 511 1.66 -29.79 -16.68
C THR A 511 0.28 -29.18 -16.85
N TRP A 512 0.15 -27.91 -16.51
CA TRP A 512 -1.05 -27.11 -16.63
C TRP A 512 -0.81 -25.97 -17.62
N THR A 513 -1.71 -25.81 -18.58
CA THR A 513 -1.69 -24.70 -19.53
C THR A 513 -3.01 -23.94 -19.48
N MET A 514 -2.95 -22.62 -19.45
CA MET A 514 -4.08 -21.71 -19.56
C MET A 514 -3.78 -20.67 -20.65
N ALA A 515 -4.51 -20.72 -21.76
CA ALA A 515 -4.19 -19.92 -22.94
C ALA A 515 -5.42 -19.52 -23.75
N ASP A 516 -5.28 -18.44 -24.53
CA ASP A 516 -6.24 -18.08 -25.58
C ASP A 516 -5.78 -18.55 -26.98
N GLN A 517 -4.48 -18.86 -27.11
CA GLN A 517 -3.84 -19.34 -28.33
C GLN A 517 -2.91 -20.50 -28.00
N VAL A 518 -2.40 -21.19 -29.03
CA VAL A 518 -1.39 -22.23 -28.83
C VAL A 518 -0.14 -21.61 -28.20
N ILE A 519 0.25 -22.15 -27.04
CA ILE A 519 1.49 -21.77 -26.37
C ILE A 519 2.67 -22.46 -27.05
N ASP A 520 3.73 -21.71 -27.31
CA ASP A 520 4.91 -22.14 -28.03
C ASP A 520 6.08 -22.57 -27.14
N TYR A 521 5.86 -22.63 -25.82
CA TYR A 521 6.85 -23.08 -24.86
C TYR A 521 6.50 -24.35 -24.10
N LYS A 522 7.55 -25.15 -23.81
CA LYS A 522 7.49 -26.37 -23.01
C LYS A 522 8.41 -26.28 -21.80
N ILE A 523 7.84 -26.43 -20.61
CA ILE A 523 8.55 -26.26 -19.33
C ILE A 523 8.96 -27.62 -18.74
N THR A 524 10.19 -27.70 -18.22
CA THR A 524 10.69 -28.85 -17.46
C THR A 524 11.31 -28.39 -16.15
N LEU A 525 11.02 -29.11 -15.06
CA LEU A 525 11.68 -28.92 -13.77
C LEU A 525 13.04 -29.63 -13.79
N ILE A 526 14.07 -28.98 -13.27
CA ILE A 526 15.39 -29.58 -13.02
C ILE A 526 15.77 -29.36 -11.55
N ALA A 527 16.71 -30.15 -11.03
CA ALA A 527 17.06 -30.17 -9.61
C ALA A 527 17.31 -28.77 -9.00
N LYS A 528 17.98 -27.87 -9.74
CA LYS A 528 18.34 -26.52 -9.31
C LYS A 528 17.54 -25.39 -9.98
N GLY A 529 16.45 -25.70 -10.70
CA GLY A 529 15.72 -24.68 -11.43
C GLY A 529 14.74 -25.20 -12.46
N MET A 530 14.76 -24.62 -13.67
CA MET A 530 13.86 -24.99 -14.75
C MET A 530 14.52 -24.84 -16.12
N THR A 531 13.97 -25.53 -17.12
CA THR A 531 14.22 -25.22 -18.52
C THR A 531 12.90 -24.91 -19.22
N PHE A 532 12.96 -24.06 -20.24
CA PHE A 532 11.84 -23.89 -21.14
C PHE A 532 12.33 -23.69 -22.57
N ASP A 533 11.70 -24.41 -23.48
CA ASP A 533 12.00 -24.42 -24.91
C ASP A 533 10.94 -23.63 -25.65
N MET A 534 11.32 -22.60 -26.40
CA MET A 534 10.46 -21.82 -27.29
C MET A 534 10.62 -22.31 -28.72
N THR A 535 9.73 -23.20 -29.15
CA THR A 535 9.80 -23.86 -30.46
C THR A 535 9.77 -22.84 -31.60
N SER A 536 8.93 -21.81 -31.49
CA SER A 536 8.77 -20.77 -32.53
C SER A 536 10.03 -19.95 -32.79
N LYS A 537 10.88 -19.78 -31.76
CA LYS A 537 12.11 -18.99 -31.80
C LYS A 537 13.38 -19.85 -31.88
N ASN A 538 13.23 -21.18 -31.86
CA ASN A 538 14.34 -22.13 -31.73
C ASN A 538 15.30 -21.76 -30.58
N LYS A 539 14.73 -21.33 -29.43
CA LYS A 539 15.49 -20.90 -28.24
C LYS A 539 15.19 -21.81 -27.07
N LYS A 540 16.23 -22.33 -26.42
CA LYS A 540 16.12 -23.11 -25.19
C LYS A 540 16.76 -22.37 -24.04
N TYR A 541 15.93 -21.99 -23.07
CA TYR A 541 16.36 -21.32 -21.87
C TYR A 541 16.58 -22.32 -20.74
N LYS A 542 17.66 -22.13 -19.98
CA LYS A 542 17.92 -22.84 -18.73
C LYS A 542 18.12 -21.83 -17.61
N VAL A 543 17.34 -21.98 -16.55
CA VAL A 543 17.38 -21.14 -15.36
C VAL A 543 17.83 -21.98 -14.16
N GLU A 544 18.89 -21.57 -13.47
CA GLU A 544 19.44 -22.28 -12.31
C GLU A 544 19.84 -21.32 -11.20
N THR A 545 19.62 -21.71 -9.95
CA THR A 545 20.18 -20.99 -8.81
C THR A 545 21.69 -21.21 -8.73
N ILE A 546 22.40 -20.15 -8.37
CA ILE A 546 23.84 -20.14 -8.13
C ILE A 546 24.05 -20.53 -6.66
N ASP A 547 24.91 -21.51 -6.40
CA ASP A 547 25.32 -21.96 -5.05
C ASP A 547 24.23 -22.58 -4.14
N GLY A 548 23.04 -22.86 -4.66
CA GLY A 548 22.00 -23.62 -3.92
C GLY A 548 21.21 -22.78 -2.92
N ASP A 549 21.67 -21.57 -2.62
CA ASP A 549 20.86 -20.54 -1.99
C ASP A 549 19.89 -19.95 -3.02
N ASN A 550 18.73 -19.49 -2.56
CA ASN A 550 17.59 -19.10 -3.40
C ASN A 550 17.82 -17.86 -4.31
N ASP A 551 19.06 -17.38 -4.36
CA ASP A 551 19.52 -16.12 -4.92
C ASP A 551 21.07 -16.10 -4.89
N PRO A 552 21.80 -15.68 -5.94
CA PRO A 552 21.34 -15.31 -7.29
C PRO A 552 20.99 -16.49 -8.18
N TYR A 553 20.36 -16.20 -9.34
CA TYR A 553 20.08 -17.21 -10.36
C TYR A 553 20.53 -16.74 -11.74
N VAL A 554 20.84 -17.70 -12.61
CA VAL A 554 21.34 -17.48 -13.97
C VAL A 554 20.35 -18.02 -14.99
N VAL A 555 20.10 -17.25 -16.05
CA VAL A 555 19.37 -17.62 -17.26
C VAL A 555 20.38 -17.76 -18.39
N THR A 556 20.39 -18.89 -19.06
CA THR A 556 21.29 -19.18 -20.18
C THR A 556 20.51 -19.57 -21.43
N CYS A 557 20.90 -19.02 -22.59
CA CYS A 557 20.39 -19.39 -23.91
C CYS A 557 21.52 -19.24 -24.95
N GLY A 558 22.11 -20.36 -25.38
CA GLY A 558 23.32 -20.34 -26.21
C GLY A 558 24.45 -19.63 -25.48
N SER A 559 25.00 -18.57 -26.08
CA SER A 559 26.02 -17.69 -25.47
C SER A 559 25.43 -16.58 -24.59
N THR A 560 24.12 -16.38 -24.61
CA THR A 560 23.47 -15.30 -23.84
C THR A 560 23.34 -15.73 -22.38
N ILE A 561 23.79 -14.86 -21.48
CA ILE A 561 23.68 -15.01 -20.03
C ILE A 561 22.98 -13.78 -19.47
N VAL A 562 21.95 -14.01 -18.66
CA VAL A 562 21.25 -12.97 -17.89
C VAL A 562 21.19 -13.43 -16.45
N LEU A 563 21.43 -12.55 -15.49
CA LEU A 563 21.34 -12.87 -14.07
C LEU A 563 20.09 -12.24 -13.48
N GLY A 564 19.52 -12.88 -12.48
CA GLY A 564 18.49 -12.27 -11.66
C GLY A 564 18.80 -12.45 -10.18
N SER A 565 18.17 -11.59 -9.37
CA SER A 565 18.34 -11.64 -7.93
C SER A 565 17.02 -11.43 -7.20
N SER A 566 16.90 -12.09 -6.06
CA SER A 566 15.82 -11.90 -5.08
C SER A 566 16.14 -10.83 -4.04
N SER A 567 17.34 -10.26 -4.09
CA SER A 567 17.82 -9.25 -3.16
C SER A 567 16.99 -7.97 -3.28
N SER A 568 16.66 -7.41 -2.12
CA SER A 568 16.15 -6.05 -2.01
C SER A 568 17.22 -5.02 -2.29
N ARG A 569 18.50 -5.38 -2.06
CA ARG A 569 19.64 -4.55 -2.46
C ARG A 569 19.63 -4.54 -3.98
N ILE A 570 19.61 -3.34 -4.53
CA ILE A 570 19.69 -3.12 -5.96
C ILE A 570 21.09 -2.63 -6.30
N PRO A 571 22.11 -3.51 -6.31
CA PRO A 571 23.38 -3.11 -6.87
C PRO A 571 23.18 -2.77 -8.36
N SER A 572 23.90 -1.76 -8.84
CA SER A 572 23.93 -1.43 -10.26
C SER A 572 24.59 -2.52 -11.09
N GLU A 573 25.42 -3.36 -10.46
CA GLU A 573 26.25 -4.35 -11.13
C GLU A 573 26.47 -5.61 -10.27
N ILE A 574 26.65 -6.77 -10.92
CA ILE A 574 27.03 -8.03 -10.28
C ILE A 574 28.14 -8.70 -11.09
N ASN A 575 29.15 -9.25 -10.39
CA ASN A 575 30.18 -10.08 -11.02
C ASN A 575 29.73 -11.55 -11.08
N TYR A 576 29.77 -12.15 -12.27
CA TYR A 576 29.56 -13.57 -12.47
C TYR A 576 30.64 -14.14 -13.39
N LYS A 577 31.41 -15.10 -12.88
CA LYS A 577 32.54 -15.74 -13.59
C LYS A 577 33.55 -14.72 -14.16
N GLY A 578 33.83 -13.65 -13.41
CA GLY A 578 34.79 -12.62 -13.81
C GLY A 578 34.25 -11.57 -14.79
N ILE A 579 32.98 -11.67 -15.20
CA ILE A 579 32.31 -10.69 -16.07
C ILE A 579 31.35 -9.85 -15.21
N LEU A 580 31.33 -8.55 -15.44
CA LEU A 580 30.45 -7.61 -14.76
C LEU A 580 29.16 -7.45 -15.57
N TYR A 581 28.01 -7.65 -14.94
CA TYR A 581 26.69 -7.49 -15.54
C TYR A 581 26.00 -6.28 -14.94
N ASN A 582 25.41 -5.44 -15.78
CA ASN A 582 24.72 -4.21 -15.39
C ASN A 582 23.23 -4.46 -15.19
N ARG A 583 22.65 -3.84 -14.18
CA ARG A 583 21.22 -3.96 -13.91
C ARG A 583 20.40 -3.16 -14.90
N ASN A 584 19.45 -3.83 -15.51
CA ASN A 584 18.39 -3.21 -16.26
C ASN A 584 17.27 -2.79 -15.30
N SER A 585 17.06 -1.48 -15.14
CA SER A 585 16.09 -0.91 -14.20
C SER A 585 14.63 -1.20 -14.55
N LYS A 586 14.35 -1.62 -15.80
CA LYS A 586 13.02 -2.01 -16.28
C LYS A 586 12.74 -3.49 -16.02
N THR A 587 13.66 -4.37 -16.38
CA THR A 587 13.48 -5.82 -16.25
C THR A 587 13.83 -6.34 -14.86
N MET A 588 14.60 -5.57 -14.08
CA MET A 588 15.19 -5.96 -12.79
C MET A 588 16.19 -7.13 -12.89
N MET A 589 16.62 -7.44 -14.12
CA MET A 589 17.64 -8.44 -14.45
C MET A 589 19.00 -7.76 -14.65
N TYR A 590 20.08 -8.55 -14.68
CA TYR A 590 21.43 -8.08 -15.00
C TYR A 590 21.88 -8.67 -16.34
N GLU A 591 22.27 -7.78 -17.23
CA GLU A 591 22.61 -8.03 -18.63
C GLU A 591 24.01 -7.47 -18.89
N ASN A 592 24.78 -8.10 -19.77
CA ASN A 592 26.13 -7.67 -20.13
C ASN A 592 26.08 -6.54 -21.16
#